data_AF-A0AAU9PZ38-F1
#
_entry.id   AF-A0AAU9PZ38-F1
#
_cell.length_a   1.000
_cell.length_b   1.000
_cell.length_c   1.000
_cell.angle_alpha   90.00
_cell.angle_beta   90.00
_cell.angle_gamma   90.00
#
_symmetry.space_group_name_H-M   'P 1'
#
loop_
_entity.id
_entity.type
_entity.pdbx_description
1 polymer ?
#
loop_
_entity_poly.entity_id
_entity_poly.type
_entity_poly.pdbx_seq_one_letter_code
_entity_poly.pdbx_strand_id
1 'polypeptide(L)'
;MPLELPAELQFATEYPFAIPDNVFKELQILIGRVNFNERCEEKSLIEIYKRHMAKPAGIEFSRSSNIDWAKGDLEWYMAEARKNGPGFIAAIYNAFEQLFRLEITVPTDVHINQILSRHGMPCHINNGELVMAGNVQVPEPSQSMSQTVIRALQDAKTLPPESAIDRIHTALHAYIVSLCQEASIPLDSGVTAQKAFKELKSNHPALQPQGNRPSEVANVLNSMAATINALGTVRNHASLAHNNELLLEPEAQAMINAAVTIFRYIEECMARYNRTTVQSRPELWMI
;
A
#
# COMPACT_ATOMS: atom_id res chain seq x y z
N MET A 1 0.54 -20.78 -12.51
CA MET A 1 -0.70 -20.07 -12.95
C MET A 1 -0.25 -18.72 -13.51
N PRO A 2 -0.90 -18.10 -14.51
CA PRO A 2 -0.47 -16.76 -14.90
C PRO A 2 -0.61 -15.80 -13.72
N LEU A 3 0.33 -14.87 -13.58
CA LEU A 3 0.30 -13.82 -12.57
C LEU A 3 -0.97 -12.99 -12.76
N GLU A 4 -1.76 -12.88 -11.70
CA GLU A 4 -2.94 -12.05 -11.68
C GLU A 4 -2.52 -10.58 -11.56
N LEU A 5 -2.98 -9.77 -12.51
CA LEU A 5 -2.79 -8.32 -12.48
C LEU A 5 -4.07 -7.65 -11.93
N PRO A 6 -3.95 -6.56 -11.16
CA PRO A 6 -5.08 -5.72 -10.80
C PRO A 6 -5.90 -5.32 -12.04
N ALA A 7 -7.23 -5.27 -11.91
CA ALA A 7 -8.14 -5.05 -13.03
C ALA A 7 -7.83 -3.75 -13.80
N GLU A 8 -7.37 -2.73 -13.08
CA GLU A 8 -6.98 -1.42 -13.61
C GLU A 8 -5.77 -1.52 -14.54
N LEU A 9 -4.89 -2.49 -14.32
CA LEU A 9 -3.65 -2.71 -15.09
C LEU A 9 -3.85 -3.67 -16.27
N GLN A 10 -4.94 -4.44 -16.29
CA GLN A 10 -5.22 -5.39 -17.37
C GLN A 10 -5.57 -4.69 -18.69
N PHE A 11 -6.17 -3.48 -18.62
CA PHE A 11 -6.62 -2.69 -19.77
C PHE A 11 -6.04 -1.28 -19.81
N ALA A 12 -4.97 -1.03 -19.04
CA ALA A 12 -4.38 0.30 -18.93
C ALA A 12 -3.79 0.77 -20.27
N THR A 13 -4.08 2.02 -20.63
CA THR A 13 -3.42 2.73 -21.75
C THR A 13 -2.12 3.41 -21.31
N GLU A 14 -1.97 3.67 -20.01
CA GLU A 14 -0.74 4.20 -19.40
C GLU A 14 -0.36 3.33 -18.20
N TYR A 15 0.92 2.97 -18.12
CA TYR A 15 1.41 2.09 -17.05
C TYR A 15 1.97 2.90 -15.89
N PRO A 16 1.73 2.48 -14.64
CA PRO A 16 2.08 3.25 -13.44
C PRO A 16 3.59 3.48 -13.28
N PHE A 17 4.41 2.64 -13.89
CA PHE A 17 5.86 2.78 -13.92
C PHE A 17 6.46 2.01 -15.09
N ALA A 18 7.66 2.44 -15.51
CA ALA A 18 8.56 1.67 -16.34
C ALA A 18 9.68 1.06 -15.47
N ILE A 19 10.35 0.01 -15.94
CA ILE A 19 11.50 -0.59 -15.23
C ILE A 19 12.76 0.26 -15.47
N PRO A 20 13.36 0.84 -14.41
CA PRO A 20 14.60 1.61 -14.53
C PRO A 20 15.80 0.74 -14.95
N ASP A 21 16.84 1.35 -15.54
CA ASP A 21 18.00 0.64 -16.11
C ASP A 21 18.74 -0.27 -15.11
N ASN A 22 18.89 0.17 -13.86
CA ASN A 22 19.52 -0.63 -12.79
C ASN A 22 18.70 -1.88 -12.46
N VAL A 23 17.38 -1.75 -12.34
CA VAL A 23 16.46 -2.86 -12.06
C VAL A 23 16.39 -3.81 -13.25
N PHE A 24 16.33 -3.26 -14.46
CA PHE A 24 16.29 -4.01 -15.71
C PHE A 24 17.51 -4.94 -15.84
N LYS A 25 18.72 -4.42 -15.56
CA LYS A 25 19.95 -5.22 -15.58
C LYS A 25 19.94 -6.36 -14.56
N GLU A 26 19.46 -6.13 -13.34
CA GLU A 26 19.36 -7.20 -12.34
C GLU A 26 18.34 -8.27 -12.72
N LEU A 27 17.21 -7.87 -13.30
CA LEU A 27 16.21 -8.81 -13.81
C LEU A 27 16.73 -9.61 -15.00
N GLN A 28 17.53 -9.01 -15.90
CA GLN A 28 18.22 -9.72 -16.98
C GLN A 28 19.22 -10.76 -16.42
N ILE A 29 19.99 -10.39 -15.39
CA ILE A 29 20.89 -11.33 -14.71
C ILE A 29 20.10 -12.48 -14.07
N LEU A 30 18.93 -12.20 -13.46
CA LEU A 30 18.09 -13.22 -12.87
C LEU A 30 17.58 -14.22 -13.92
N ILE A 31 17.10 -13.73 -15.06
CA ILE A 31 16.66 -14.56 -16.20
C ILE A 31 17.83 -15.40 -16.74
N GLY A 32 19.02 -14.80 -16.86
CA GLY A 32 20.23 -15.46 -17.36
C GLY A 32 20.77 -16.57 -16.46
N ARG A 33 20.28 -16.71 -15.22
CA ARG A 33 20.64 -17.83 -14.32
C ARG A 33 19.87 -19.11 -14.61
N VAL A 34 18.82 -19.06 -15.42
CA VAL A 34 18.02 -20.24 -15.76
C VAL A 34 18.75 -21.04 -16.83
N ASN A 35 19.12 -22.27 -16.49
CA ASN A 35 19.82 -23.17 -17.38
C ASN A 35 18.84 -24.02 -18.21
N PHE A 36 19.19 -24.25 -19.47
CA PHE A 36 18.50 -25.21 -20.33
C PHE A 36 18.82 -26.65 -19.92
N ASN A 37 17.96 -27.59 -20.32
CA ASN A 37 18.16 -29.02 -20.11
C ASN A 37 17.58 -29.82 -21.29
N GLU A 38 17.57 -31.15 -21.19
CA GLU A 38 17.07 -32.05 -22.24
C GLU A 38 15.60 -31.83 -22.62
N ARG A 39 14.80 -31.21 -21.74
CA ARG A 39 13.38 -30.92 -21.97
C ARG A 39 13.13 -29.52 -22.56
N CYS A 40 14.07 -28.61 -22.39
CA CYS A 40 13.98 -27.26 -22.92
C CYS A 40 15.37 -26.80 -23.38
N GLU A 41 15.62 -26.95 -24.69
CA GLU A 41 16.84 -26.47 -25.34
C GLU A 41 16.97 -24.95 -25.26
N GLU A 42 18.20 -24.44 -25.37
CA GLU A 42 18.54 -23.01 -25.23
C GLU A 42 17.65 -22.10 -26.08
N LYS A 43 17.46 -22.41 -27.37
CA LYS A 43 16.59 -21.63 -28.26
C LYS A 43 15.14 -21.62 -27.75
N SER A 44 14.63 -22.77 -27.33
CA SER A 44 13.25 -22.89 -26.85
C SER A 44 13.02 -22.10 -25.56
N LEU A 45 14.01 -22.08 -24.66
CA LEU A 45 14.00 -21.27 -23.44
C LEU A 45 13.93 -19.77 -23.78
N ILE A 46 14.73 -19.30 -24.74
CA ILE A 46 14.72 -17.90 -25.20
C ILE A 46 13.35 -17.55 -25.83
N GLU A 47 12.80 -18.44 -26.65
CA GLU A 47 11.50 -18.24 -27.30
C GLU A 47 10.34 -18.18 -26.30
N ILE A 48 10.44 -18.89 -25.17
CA ILE A 48 9.45 -18.80 -24.08
C ILE A 48 9.46 -17.39 -23.48
N TYR A 49 10.64 -16.85 -23.12
CA TYR A 49 10.72 -15.48 -22.62
C TYR A 49 10.20 -14.47 -23.64
N LYS A 50 10.62 -14.60 -24.90
CA LYS A 50 10.20 -13.68 -25.97
C LYS A 50 8.68 -13.68 -26.16
N ARG A 51 8.04 -14.86 -26.12
CA ARG A 51 6.58 -14.98 -26.22
C ARG A 51 5.86 -14.24 -25.10
N HIS A 52 6.33 -14.37 -23.85
CA HIS A 52 5.73 -13.66 -22.72
C HIS A 52 5.97 -12.16 -22.77
N MET A 53 7.13 -11.72 -23.27
CA MET A 53 7.47 -10.30 -23.43
C MET A 53 6.73 -9.62 -24.58
N ALA A 54 6.24 -10.36 -25.57
CA ALA A 54 5.57 -9.82 -26.76
C ALA A 54 4.37 -8.92 -26.40
N LYS A 55 3.50 -9.41 -25.49
CA LYS A 55 2.30 -8.68 -25.06
C LYS A 55 2.63 -7.34 -24.37
N PRO A 56 3.44 -7.29 -23.30
CA PRO A 56 3.78 -6.02 -22.66
C PRO A 56 4.62 -5.09 -23.56
N ALA A 57 5.37 -5.63 -24.53
CA ALA A 57 6.07 -4.83 -25.54
C ALA A 57 5.15 -4.26 -26.62
N GLY A 58 3.92 -4.75 -26.77
CA GLY A 58 3.06 -4.40 -27.91
C GLY A 58 3.59 -4.90 -29.25
N ILE A 59 4.38 -5.98 -29.24
CA ILE A 59 5.01 -6.58 -30.43
C ILE A 59 4.30 -7.89 -30.75
N GLU A 60 4.04 -8.15 -32.03
CA GLU A 60 3.54 -9.45 -32.46
C GLU A 60 4.65 -10.52 -32.37
N PHE A 61 4.37 -11.60 -31.64
CA PHE A 61 5.34 -12.69 -31.47
C PHE A 61 5.58 -13.43 -32.79
N SER A 62 6.85 -13.51 -33.18
CA SER A 62 7.31 -14.39 -34.26
C SER A 62 8.50 -15.23 -33.79
N ARG A 63 8.63 -16.46 -34.29
CA ARG A 63 9.72 -17.37 -33.90
C ARG A 63 11.00 -17.02 -34.68
N SER A 64 12.14 -16.98 -34.00
CA SER A 64 13.44 -16.66 -34.62
C SER A 64 13.98 -17.86 -35.39
N SER A 65 14.81 -17.58 -36.39
CA SER A 65 15.41 -18.62 -37.25
C SER A 65 16.52 -19.40 -36.54
N ASN A 66 17.37 -18.73 -35.75
CA ASN A 66 18.47 -19.34 -35.00
C ASN A 66 18.61 -18.76 -33.57
N ILE A 67 19.60 -19.24 -32.81
CA ILE A 67 19.84 -18.82 -31.41
C ILE A 67 20.28 -17.36 -31.33
N ASP A 68 21.18 -16.92 -32.20
CA ASP A 68 21.70 -15.54 -32.17
C ASP A 68 20.61 -14.52 -32.45
N TRP A 69 19.77 -14.78 -33.45
CA TRP A 69 18.56 -14.00 -33.71
C TRP A 69 17.61 -14.04 -32.53
N ALA A 70 17.40 -15.20 -31.90
CA ALA A 70 16.54 -15.30 -30.71
C ALA A 70 17.05 -14.44 -29.55
N LYS A 71 18.36 -14.38 -29.32
CA LYS A 71 18.97 -13.54 -28.27
C LYS A 71 18.76 -12.06 -28.56
N GLY A 72 19.07 -11.61 -29.77
CA GLY A 72 18.87 -10.21 -30.18
C GLY A 72 17.40 -9.80 -30.14
N ASP A 73 16.51 -10.67 -30.62
CA ASP A 73 15.06 -10.42 -30.58
C ASP A 73 14.57 -10.32 -29.13
N LEU A 74 15.03 -11.21 -28.23
CA LEU A 74 14.66 -11.16 -26.82
C LEU A 74 15.13 -9.86 -26.17
N GLU A 75 16.37 -9.41 -26.42
CA GLU A 75 16.88 -8.14 -25.90
C GLU A 75 15.99 -6.97 -26.33
N TRP A 76 15.60 -6.93 -27.60
CA TRP A 76 14.69 -5.90 -28.11
C TRP A 76 13.30 -5.97 -27.47
N TYR A 77 12.71 -7.16 -27.38
CA TYR A 77 11.40 -7.36 -26.74
C TYR A 77 11.42 -6.93 -25.28
N MET A 78 12.47 -7.29 -24.54
CA MET A 78 12.64 -6.88 -23.15
C MET A 78 12.80 -5.37 -23.03
N ALA A 79 13.58 -4.75 -23.93
CA ALA A 79 13.80 -3.30 -23.93
C ALA A 79 12.51 -2.51 -24.17
N GLU A 80 11.60 -3.04 -24.98
CA GLU A 80 10.30 -2.41 -25.25
C GLU A 80 9.28 -2.72 -24.14
N ALA A 81 9.19 -3.99 -23.71
CA ALA A 81 8.30 -4.42 -22.65
C ALA A 81 8.55 -3.69 -21.32
N ARG A 82 9.80 -3.29 -21.05
CA ARG A 82 10.16 -2.57 -19.80
C ARG A 82 9.41 -1.24 -19.63
N LYS A 83 8.90 -0.64 -20.71
CA LYS A 83 8.07 0.58 -20.65
C LYS A 83 6.73 0.30 -19.97
N ASN A 84 6.26 -0.93 -20.03
CA ASN A 84 5.14 -1.47 -19.25
C ASN A 84 5.69 -2.25 -18.04
N GLY A 85 5.99 -1.56 -16.95
CA GLY A 85 6.56 -2.17 -15.75
C GLY A 85 5.78 -3.38 -15.21
N PRO A 86 4.46 -3.25 -14.92
CA PRO A 86 3.66 -4.37 -14.42
C PRO A 86 3.63 -5.56 -15.37
N GLY A 87 3.44 -5.30 -16.67
CA GLY A 87 3.41 -6.34 -17.68
C GLY A 87 4.77 -7.03 -17.86
N PHE A 88 5.87 -6.30 -17.72
CA PHE A 88 7.22 -6.86 -17.74
C PHE A 88 7.45 -7.84 -16.58
N ILE A 89 7.08 -7.46 -15.36
CA ILE A 89 7.20 -8.34 -14.19
C ILE A 89 6.31 -9.58 -14.34
N ALA A 90 5.06 -9.40 -14.80
CA ALA A 90 4.17 -10.51 -15.09
C ALA A 90 4.74 -11.45 -16.15
N ALA A 91 5.36 -10.93 -17.21
CA ALA A 91 5.98 -11.74 -18.25
C ALA A 91 7.14 -12.61 -17.71
N ILE A 92 7.98 -12.07 -16.82
CA ILE A 92 9.05 -12.85 -16.17
C ILE A 92 8.47 -13.98 -15.33
N TYR A 93 7.52 -13.65 -14.44
CA TYR A 93 6.89 -14.64 -13.57
C TYR A 93 6.20 -15.75 -14.38
N ASN A 94 5.45 -15.38 -15.42
CA ASN A 94 4.74 -16.31 -16.29
C ASN A 94 5.68 -17.22 -17.08
N ALA A 95 6.83 -16.69 -17.50
CA ALA A 95 7.87 -17.48 -18.14
C ALA A 95 8.48 -18.49 -17.16
N PHE A 96 8.78 -18.09 -15.92
CA PHE A 96 9.26 -19.01 -14.88
C PHE A 96 8.24 -20.10 -14.56
N GLU A 97 6.95 -19.75 -14.40
CA GLU A 97 5.87 -20.72 -14.19
C GLU A 97 5.75 -21.73 -15.34
N GLN A 98 5.90 -21.28 -16.58
CA GLN A 98 5.88 -22.18 -17.73
C GLN A 98 7.12 -23.09 -17.77
N LEU A 99 8.30 -22.54 -17.49
CA LEU A 99 9.56 -23.29 -17.46
C LEU A 99 9.58 -24.31 -16.31
N PHE A 100 9.04 -23.96 -15.14
CA PHE A 100 8.88 -24.86 -14.01
C PHE A 100 8.04 -26.09 -14.37
N ARG A 101 6.96 -25.91 -15.14
CA ARG A 101 6.13 -27.02 -15.67
C ARG A 101 6.88 -27.92 -16.65
N LEU A 102 7.96 -27.43 -17.25
CA LEU A 102 8.88 -28.21 -18.08
C LEU A 102 10.01 -28.86 -17.26
N GLU A 103 9.91 -28.83 -15.93
CA GLU A 103 10.92 -29.31 -14.98
C GLU A 103 12.27 -28.59 -15.10
N ILE A 104 12.24 -27.32 -15.51
CA ILE A 104 13.40 -26.42 -15.43
C ILE A 104 13.46 -25.82 -14.03
N THR A 105 14.66 -25.77 -13.44
CA THR A 105 14.87 -25.06 -12.18
C THR A 105 14.86 -23.56 -12.45
N VAL A 106 13.92 -22.85 -11.83
CA VAL A 106 13.72 -21.41 -12.01
C VAL A 106 13.77 -20.67 -10.68
N PRO A 107 14.14 -19.37 -10.68
CA PRO A 107 13.93 -18.51 -9.53
C PRO A 107 12.46 -18.41 -9.14
N THR A 108 12.20 -18.25 -7.85
CA THR A 108 10.87 -18.02 -7.28
C THR A 108 10.52 -16.53 -7.23
N ASP A 109 9.26 -16.23 -6.94
CA ASP A 109 8.76 -14.89 -6.60
C ASP A 109 9.60 -14.16 -5.54
N VAL A 110 10.12 -14.87 -4.53
CA VAL A 110 11.03 -14.31 -3.53
C VAL A 110 12.24 -13.62 -4.17
N HIS A 111 12.82 -14.19 -5.22
CA HIS A 111 13.99 -13.60 -5.90
C HIS A 111 13.61 -12.33 -6.67
N ILE A 112 12.44 -12.33 -7.31
CA ILE A 112 11.90 -11.16 -8.01
C ILE A 112 11.63 -10.04 -6.99
N ASN A 113 10.93 -10.36 -5.90
CA ASN A 113 10.60 -9.42 -4.82
C ASN A 113 11.83 -8.85 -4.14
N GLN A 114 12.91 -9.61 -3.99
CA GLN A 114 14.19 -9.10 -3.46
C GLN A 114 14.80 -8.03 -4.37
N ILE A 115 14.73 -8.19 -5.69
CA ILE A 115 15.24 -7.18 -6.64
C ILE A 115 14.32 -5.95 -6.61
N LEU A 116 13.00 -6.16 -6.67
CA LEU A 116 12.02 -5.08 -6.63
C LEU A 116 12.14 -4.23 -5.36
N SER A 117 12.20 -4.86 -4.19
CA SER A 117 12.31 -4.19 -2.89
C SER A 117 13.65 -3.46 -2.71
N ARG A 118 14.77 -4.07 -3.12
CA ARG A 118 16.11 -3.46 -3.04
C ARG A 118 16.18 -2.13 -3.80
N HIS A 119 15.47 -2.03 -4.92
CA HIS A 119 15.44 -0.82 -5.75
C HIS A 119 14.22 0.07 -5.50
N GLY A 120 13.42 -0.22 -4.48
CA GLY A 120 12.24 0.58 -4.12
C GLY A 120 11.16 0.61 -5.21
N MET A 121 11.04 -0.46 -6.00
CA MET A 121 9.99 -0.55 -7.02
C MET A 121 8.61 -0.59 -6.36
N PRO A 122 7.61 0.11 -6.93
CA PRO A 122 6.31 0.24 -6.30
C PRO A 122 5.43 -0.99 -6.55
N CYS A 123 5.96 -2.21 -6.43
CA CYS A 123 5.22 -3.45 -6.57
C CYS A 123 5.95 -4.64 -5.95
N HIS A 124 5.21 -5.70 -5.66
CA HIS A 124 5.72 -7.02 -5.29
C HIS A 124 4.72 -8.10 -5.72
N ILE A 125 5.16 -9.36 -5.73
CA ILE A 125 4.34 -10.53 -6.04
C ILE A 125 3.92 -11.19 -4.72
N ASN A 126 2.63 -11.44 -4.54
CA ASN A 126 2.09 -12.14 -3.38
C ASN A 126 1.11 -13.22 -3.85
N ASN A 127 1.38 -14.49 -3.56
CA ASN A 127 0.51 -15.63 -3.89
C ASN A 127 0.06 -15.69 -5.37
N GLY A 128 0.92 -15.28 -6.31
CA GLY A 128 0.59 -15.26 -7.73
C GLY A 128 -0.19 -14.04 -8.20
N GLU A 129 -0.35 -13.02 -7.35
CA GLU A 129 -0.89 -11.71 -7.70
C GLU A 129 0.23 -10.65 -7.70
N LEU A 130 0.19 -9.72 -8.65
CA LEU A 130 1.04 -8.53 -8.63
C LEU A 130 0.39 -7.44 -7.79
N VAL A 131 0.93 -7.19 -6.61
CA VAL A 131 0.47 -6.14 -5.70
C VAL A 131 1.30 -4.88 -5.92
N MET A 132 0.63 -3.75 -6.15
CA MET A 132 1.29 -2.44 -6.26
C MET A 132 1.61 -1.91 -4.86
N ALA A 133 2.85 -1.47 -4.61
CA ALA A 133 3.19 -0.71 -3.42
C ALA A 133 2.47 0.65 -3.52
N GLY A 134 1.46 0.81 -2.68
CA GLY A 134 0.37 1.78 -2.86
C GLY A 134 -1.00 1.16 -2.56
N ASN A 135 -1.11 -0.18 -2.52
CA ASN A 135 -2.33 -0.88 -2.11
C ASN A 135 -2.41 -1.13 -0.60
N VAL A 136 -1.82 -0.22 0.19
CA VAL A 136 -2.50 0.13 1.41
C VAL A 136 -3.77 0.87 0.95
N GLN A 137 -4.94 0.21 1.02
CA GLN A 137 -6.23 0.87 0.76
C GLN A 137 -6.44 1.94 1.82
N VAL A 138 -5.81 3.10 1.65
CA VAL A 138 -6.04 4.27 2.48
C VAL A 138 -7.36 4.85 2.00
N PRO A 139 -8.42 4.89 2.84
CA PRO A 139 -9.67 5.53 2.48
C PRO A 139 -9.40 6.93 1.96
N GLU A 140 -9.94 7.23 0.77
CA GLU A 140 -9.73 8.53 0.14
C GLU A 140 -10.15 9.66 1.11
N PRO A 141 -9.27 10.65 1.35
CA PRO A 141 -9.58 11.71 2.31
C PRO A 141 -10.83 12.47 1.88
N SER A 142 -11.83 12.55 2.77
CA SER A 142 -12.96 13.44 2.53
C SER A 142 -12.48 14.90 2.55
N GLN A 143 -13.19 15.80 1.87
CA GLN A 143 -12.87 17.24 1.85
C GLN A 143 -12.88 17.90 3.25
N SER A 144 -13.35 17.19 4.28
CA SER A 144 -13.39 17.63 5.67
C SER A 144 -12.14 17.27 6.48
N MET A 145 -11.14 16.59 5.87
CA MET A 145 -9.99 16.10 6.61
C MET A 145 -8.98 17.19 7.00
N SER A 146 -8.46 17.15 8.24
CA SER A 146 -7.34 18.03 8.63
C SER A 146 -6.14 17.83 7.72
N GLN A 147 -5.49 18.92 7.27
CA GLN A 147 -4.33 18.87 6.37
C GLN A 147 -3.19 18.00 6.91
N THR A 148 -3.00 17.99 8.23
CA THR A 148 -2.01 17.13 8.91
C THR A 148 -2.31 15.65 8.69
N VAL A 149 -3.59 15.28 8.72
CA VAL A 149 -4.04 13.89 8.55
C VAL A 149 -3.99 13.49 7.08
N ILE A 150 -4.44 14.37 6.17
CA ILE A 150 -4.34 14.15 4.71
C ILE A 150 -2.89 13.85 4.33
N ARG A 151 -1.96 14.67 4.81
CA ARG A 151 -0.54 14.49 4.54
C ARG A 151 0.00 13.19 5.13
N ALA A 152 -0.39 12.84 6.35
CA ALA A 152 0.03 11.58 6.96
C ALA A 152 -0.50 10.35 6.23
N LEU A 153 -1.72 10.42 5.69
CA LEU A 153 -2.32 9.38 4.87
C LEU A 153 -1.65 9.26 3.49
N GLN A 154 -1.25 10.38 2.90
CA GLN A 154 -0.46 10.38 1.65
C GLN A 154 0.94 9.83 1.87
N ASP A 155 1.61 10.24 2.95
CA ASP A 155 2.93 9.75 3.33
C ASP A 155 2.88 8.23 3.60
N ALA A 156 1.83 7.73 4.27
CA ALA A 156 1.66 6.31 4.54
C ALA A 156 1.59 5.43 3.28
N LYS A 157 1.16 5.98 2.13
CA LYS A 157 1.12 5.25 0.84
C LYS A 157 2.52 4.95 0.29
N THR A 158 3.55 5.69 0.71
CA THR A 158 4.92 5.59 0.16
C THR A 158 5.93 5.06 1.18
N LEU A 159 5.50 4.83 2.43
CA LEU A 159 6.33 4.36 3.52
C LEU A 159 6.21 2.84 3.73
N PRO A 160 7.27 2.18 4.25
CA PRO A 160 7.16 0.80 4.68
C PRO A 160 6.17 0.67 5.88
N PRO A 161 5.56 -0.52 6.08
CA PRO A 161 4.47 -0.74 7.04
C PRO A 161 4.62 -0.09 8.42
N GLU A 162 5.77 -0.30 9.07
CA GLU A 162 6.08 0.21 10.40
C GLU A 162 6.17 1.75 10.42
N SER A 163 6.75 2.33 9.38
CA SER A 163 6.87 3.79 9.23
C SER A 163 5.53 4.43 8.87
N ALA A 164 4.69 3.74 8.08
CA ALA A 164 3.34 4.17 7.76
C ALA A 164 2.45 4.21 9.03
N ILE A 165 2.53 3.19 9.88
CA ILE A 165 1.81 3.15 11.16
C ILE A 165 2.30 4.24 12.12
N ASP A 166 3.62 4.44 12.24
CA ASP A 166 4.19 5.53 13.04
C ASP A 166 3.68 6.91 12.57
N ARG A 167 3.68 7.14 11.26
CA ARG A 167 3.24 8.39 10.64
C ARG A 167 1.77 8.67 10.95
N ILE A 168 0.91 7.67 10.78
CA ILE A 168 -0.53 7.79 11.03
C ILE A 168 -0.83 7.97 12.52
N HIS A 169 -0.20 7.20 13.40
CA HIS A 169 -0.39 7.35 14.84
C HIS A 169 0.05 8.73 15.33
N THR A 170 1.20 9.22 14.85
CA THR A 170 1.71 10.55 15.19
C THR A 170 0.75 11.66 14.75
N ALA A 171 0.19 11.56 13.55
CA ALA A 171 -0.81 12.49 13.06
C ALA A 171 -2.11 12.43 13.88
N LEU A 172 -2.55 11.22 14.26
CA LEU A 172 -3.75 11.01 15.07
C LEU A 172 -3.61 11.65 16.44
N HIS A 173 -2.45 11.45 17.05
CA HIS A 173 -2.13 12.06 18.32
C HIS A 173 -2.17 13.59 18.22
N ALA A 174 -1.45 14.18 17.27
CA ALA A 174 -1.38 15.63 17.09
C ALA A 174 -2.77 16.23 16.84
N TYR A 175 -3.60 15.57 16.03
CA TYR A 175 -4.95 16.02 15.73
C TYR A 175 -5.89 15.98 16.96
N ILE A 176 -5.87 14.91 17.74
CA ILE A 176 -6.69 14.81 18.95
C ILE A 176 -6.26 15.89 19.96
N VAL A 177 -4.95 16.11 20.12
CA VAL A 177 -4.41 17.16 20.99
C VAL A 177 -4.86 18.54 20.54
N SER A 178 -4.83 18.84 19.23
CA SER A 178 -5.29 20.14 18.73
C SER A 178 -6.77 20.36 18.99
N LEU A 179 -7.62 19.34 18.82
CA LEU A 179 -9.04 19.44 19.14
C LEU A 179 -9.31 19.69 20.63
N CYS A 180 -8.55 19.04 21.52
CA CYS A 180 -8.65 19.32 22.95
C CYS A 180 -8.24 20.76 23.27
N GLN A 181 -7.16 21.26 22.65
CA GLN A 181 -6.71 22.64 22.83
C GLN A 181 -7.76 23.65 22.32
N GLU A 182 -8.31 23.44 21.14
CA GLU A 182 -9.37 24.29 20.56
C GLU A 182 -10.62 24.33 21.45
N ALA A 183 -10.97 23.19 22.06
CA ALA A 183 -12.09 23.08 22.99
C ALA A 183 -11.76 23.47 24.44
N SER A 184 -10.54 23.96 24.72
CA SER A 184 -10.06 24.28 26.07
C SER A 184 -10.16 23.11 27.08
N ILE A 185 -10.00 21.88 26.60
CA ILE A 185 -9.94 20.66 27.41
C ILE A 185 -8.50 20.51 27.93
N PRO A 186 -8.26 20.51 29.26
CA PRO A 186 -6.92 20.42 29.80
C PRO A 186 -6.31 19.04 29.54
N LEU A 187 -5.04 19.02 29.13
CA LEU A 187 -4.26 17.81 28.91
C LEU A 187 -2.93 17.89 29.67
N ASP A 188 -2.51 16.76 30.24
CA ASP A 188 -1.19 16.63 30.87
C ASP A 188 -0.05 16.75 29.84
N SER A 189 1.10 17.24 30.28
CA SER A 189 2.32 17.24 29.46
C SER A 189 2.73 15.81 29.10
N GLY A 190 2.97 15.55 27.81
CA GLY A 190 3.34 14.22 27.32
C GLY A 190 2.21 13.18 27.35
N VAL A 191 0.95 13.63 27.35
CA VAL A 191 -0.22 12.75 27.28
C VAL A 191 -0.12 11.76 26.10
N THR A 192 -0.62 10.55 26.28
CA THR A 192 -0.68 9.55 25.20
C THR A 192 -1.90 9.79 24.32
N ALA A 193 -1.84 9.36 23.05
CA ALA A 193 -2.97 9.48 22.12
C ALA A 193 -4.27 8.86 22.67
N GLN A 194 -4.17 7.71 23.36
CA GLN A 194 -5.31 7.09 24.02
C GLN A 194 -5.92 7.99 25.10
N LYS A 195 -5.08 8.54 25.99
CA LYS A 195 -5.55 9.39 27.09
C LYS A 195 -6.17 10.68 26.53
N ALA A 196 -5.53 11.31 25.55
CA ALA A 196 -6.06 12.47 24.87
C ALA A 196 -7.44 12.18 24.23
N PHE A 197 -7.61 11.02 23.58
CA PHE A 197 -8.90 10.63 23.02
C PHE A 197 -9.98 10.40 24.08
N LYS A 198 -9.62 9.82 25.23
CA LYS A 198 -10.54 9.65 26.36
C LYS A 198 -11.01 11.00 26.92
N GLU A 199 -10.11 11.98 27.03
CA GLU A 199 -10.49 13.33 27.45
C GLU A 199 -11.40 14.01 26.41
N LEU A 200 -11.04 13.90 25.13
CA LEU A 200 -11.85 14.47 24.04
C LEU A 200 -13.27 13.91 24.04
N LYS A 201 -13.43 12.58 24.06
CA LYS A 201 -14.77 11.95 24.02
C LYS A 201 -15.61 12.22 25.27
N SER A 202 -14.97 12.51 26.41
CA SER A 202 -15.66 12.71 27.68
C SER A 202 -16.06 14.17 27.90
N ASN A 203 -15.33 15.12 27.33
CA ASN A 203 -15.53 16.54 27.59
C ASN A 203 -16.05 17.32 26.36
N HIS A 204 -15.88 16.81 25.13
CA HIS A 204 -16.33 17.51 23.93
C HIS A 204 -17.79 17.15 23.56
N PRO A 205 -18.72 18.12 23.45
CA PRO A 205 -20.13 17.84 23.15
C PRO A 205 -20.36 17.08 21.85
N ALA A 206 -19.55 17.32 20.82
CA ALA A 206 -19.66 16.66 19.52
C ALA A 206 -19.49 15.13 19.59
N LEU A 207 -18.66 14.64 20.51
CA LEU A 207 -18.33 13.21 20.63
C LEU A 207 -19.19 12.47 21.66
N GLN A 208 -20.07 13.18 22.38
CA GLN A 208 -21.05 12.55 23.25
C GLN A 208 -22.07 11.78 22.40
N PRO A 209 -22.26 10.46 22.63
CA PRO A 209 -23.23 9.67 21.90
C PRO A 209 -24.66 10.21 22.06
N GLN A 210 -25.37 10.41 20.94
CA GLN A 210 -26.74 10.90 20.90
C GLN A 210 -27.65 9.89 20.17
N GLY A 211 -28.96 9.95 20.39
CA GLY A 211 -29.95 9.12 19.69
C GLY A 211 -30.34 7.83 20.44
N ASN A 212 -30.78 6.82 19.70
CA ASN A 212 -31.52 5.67 20.26
C ASN A 212 -30.66 4.58 20.94
N ARG A 213 -29.31 4.64 20.84
CA ARG A 213 -28.39 3.63 21.40
C ARG A 213 -27.05 4.22 21.91
N PRO A 214 -27.08 5.18 22.86
CA PRO A 214 -25.89 5.90 23.28
C PRO A 214 -24.89 5.01 24.05
N SER A 215 -25.37 4.01 24.79
CA SER A 215 -24.55 3.06 25.54
C SER A 215 -23.68 2.17 24.64
N GLU A 216 -24.26 1.64 23.57
CA GLU A 216 -23.58 0.78 22.61
C GLU A 216 -22.54 1.56 21.83
N VAL A 217 -22.85 2.81 21.45
CA VAL A 217 -21.89 3.72 20.84
C VAL A 217 -20.75 4.03 21.82
N ALA A 218 -21.04 4.32 23.09
CA ALA A 218 -20.01 4.56 24.10
C ALA A 218 -19.05 3.36 24.25
N ASN A 219 -19.58 2.13 24.15
CA ASN A 219 -18.74 0.92 24.15
C ASN A 219 -17.82 0.86 22.94
N VAL A 220 -18.31 1.19 21.74
CA VAL A 220 -17.48 1.30 20.52
C VAL A 220 -16.38 2.35 20.70
N LEU A 221 -16.68 3.51 21.30
CA LEU A 221 -15.67 4.54 21.55
C LEU A 221 -14.61 4.09 22.57
N ASN A 222 -15.00 3.29 23.56
CA ASN A 222 -14.04 2.69 24.48
C ASN A 222 -13.13 1.68 23.77
N SER A 223 -13.66 0.90 22.82
CA SER A 223 -12.87 0.02 21.96
C SER A 223 -11.91 0.80 21.07
N MET A 224 -12.34 1.93 20.47
CA MET A 224 -11.44 2.81 19.71
C MET A 224 -10.28 3.32 20.57
N ALA A 225 -10.53 3.71 21.84
CA ALA A 225 -9.46 4.10 22.75
C ALA A 225 -8.47 2.95 23.04
N ALA A 226 -8.95 1.70 23.13
CA ALA A 226 -8.08 0.53 23.26
C ALA A 226 -7.24 0.29 21.99
N THR A 227 -7.85 0.46 20.80
CA THR A 227 -7.15 0.38 19.51
C THR A 227 -6.03 1.40 19.39
N ILE A 228 -6.26 2.67 19.76
CA ILE A 228 -5.21 3.71 19.74
C ILE A 228 -4.02 3.30 20.60
N ASN A 229 -4.27 2.71 21.78
CA ASN A 229 -3.20 2.24 22.65
C ASN A 229 -2.39 1.09 22.01
N ALA A 230 -3.08 0.13 21.41
CA ALA A 230 -2.44 -0.99 20.71
C ALA A 230 -1.57 -0.52 19.52
N LEU A 231 -2.05 0.47 18.76
CA LEU A 231 -1.25 1.11 17.69
C LEU A 231 0.05 1.71 18.23
N GLY A 232 -0.01 2.38 19.39
CA GLY A 232 1.18 2.90 20.06
C GLY A 232 2.16 1.80 20.47
N THR A 233 1.66 0.66 20.95
CA THR A 233 2.48 -0.52 21.30
C THR A 233 3.16 -1.13 20.08
N VAL A 234 2.44 -1.31 18.97
CA VAL A 234 2.97 -1.82 17.69
C VAL A 234 4.10 -0.92 17.18
N ARG A 235 3.85 0.39 17.17
CA ARG A 235 4.81 1.41 16.76
C ARG A 235 6.10 1.38 17.61
N ASN A 236 5.97 1.25 18.92
CA ASN A 236 7.13 1.25 19.83
C ASN A 236 7.96 -0.04 19.70
N HIS A 237 7.34 -1.20 19.48
CA HIS A 237 8.07 -2.46 19.28
C HIS A 237 8.74 -2.55 17.90
N ALA A 238 8.15 -1.97 16.86
CA ALA A 238 8.78 -1.89 15.53
C ALA A 238 10.03 -0.96 15.51
N SER A 239 10.13 -0.03 16.47
CA SER A 239 11.24 0.94 16.56
C SER A 239 12.49 0.42 17.30
N LEU A 240 12.38 -0.69 18.05
CA LEU A 240 13.47 -1.24 18.84
C LEU A 240 14.15 -2.39 18.09
N ALA A 241 15.35 -2.10 17.60
CA ALA A 241 16.22 -3.02 16.89
C ALA A 241 16.43 -4.36 17.62
N HIS A 242 15.64 -5.38 17.27
CA HIS A 242 16.04 -6.79 17.23
C HIS A 242 15.08 -7.54 16.30
N ASN A 243 15.65 -8.18 15.28
CA ASN A 243 15.04 -9.08 14.29
C ASN A 243 13.81 -9.91 14.76
N ASN A 244 12.62 -9.30 14.84
CA ASN A 244 11.35 -10.02 14.90
C ASN A 244 10.30 -9.23 14.10
N GLU A 245 9.91 -9.85 12.99
CA GLU A 245 8.63 -9.69 12.29
C GLU A 245 8.15 -8.25 12.07
N LEU A 246 8.59 -7.66 10.95
CA LEU A 246 7.78 -6.66 10.26
C LEU A 246 6.33 -7.18 10.21
N LEU A 247 5.35 -6.35 10.57
CA LEU A 247 3.95 -6.71 10.37
C LEU A 247 3.78 -7.14 8.92
N LEU A 248 3.16 -8.29 8.70
CA LEU A 248 2.78 -8.67 7.35
C LEU A 248 1.80 -7.61 6.84
N GLU A 249 1.77 -7.47 5.52
CA GLU A 249 0.96 -6.45 4.86
C GLU A 249 -0.52 -6.43 5.29
N PRO A 250 -1.20 -7.58 5.51
CA PRO A 250 -2.59 -7.57 5.99
C PRO A 250 -2.78 -6.91 7.36
N GLU A 251 -1.87 -7.19 8.31
CA GLU A 251 -1.92 -6.62 9.65
C GLU A 251 -1.61 -5.12 9.61
N ALA A 252 -0.61 -4.72 8.82
CA ALA A 252 -0.28 -3.31 8.64
C ALA A 252 -1.46 -2.53 8.04
N GLN A 253 -2.12 -3.12 7.04
CA GLN A 253 -3.32 -2.56 6.43
C GLN A 253 -4.46 -2.41 7.44
N ALA A 254 -4.70 -3.44 8.26
CA ALA A 254 -5.72 -3.40 9.28
C ALA A 254 -5.46 -2.29 10.31
N MET A 255 -4.19 -2.08 10.71
CA MET A 255 -3.81 -1.01 11.63
C MET A 255 -4.06 0.38 11.04
N ILE A 256 -3.69 0.59 9.77
CA ILE A 256 -3.92 1.85 9.05
C ILE A 256 -5.42 2.14 8.93
N ASN A 257 -6.21 1.15 8.51
CA ASN A 257 -7.66 1.28 8.38
C ASN A 257 -8.36 1.55 9.72
N ALA A 258 -7.88 0.95 10.80
CA ALA A 258 -8.40 1.19 12.14
C ALA A 258 -8.18 2.65 12.56
N ALA A 259 -6.98 3.20 12.33
CA ALA A 259 -6.70 4.60 12.62
C ALA A 259 -7.55 5.55 11.77
N VAL A 260 -7.72 5.27 10.47
CA VAL A 260 -8.57 6.09 9.57
C VAL A 260 -10.03 6.08 10.00
N THR A 261 -10.54 4.93 10.46
CA THR A 261 -11.90 4.82 10.98
C THR A 261 -12.12 5.75 12.18
N ILE A 262 -11.13 5.85 13.07
CA ILE A 262 -11.16 6.74 14.23
C ILE A 262 -11.16 8.21 13.79
N PHE A 263 -10.26 8.58 12.86
CA PHE A 263 -10.23 9.93 12.29
C PHE A 263 -11.57 10.34 11.71
N ARG A 264 -12.12 9.51 10.82
CA ARG A 264 -13.38 9.80 10.12
C ARG A 264 -14.53 9.97 11.10
N TYR A 265 -14.60 9.11 12.12
CA TYR A 265 -15.61 9.25 13.17
C TYR A 265 -15.51 10.59 13.89
N ILE A 266 -14.31 10.99 14.32
CA ILE A 266 -14.09 12.27 15.02
C ILE A 266 -14.54 13.43 14.12
N GLU A 267 -14.12 13.43 12.86
CA GLU A 267 -14.45 14.51 11.92
C GLU A 267 -15.94 14.60 11.60
N GLU A 268 -16.61 13.47 11.35
CA GLU A 268 -18.05 13.46 11.13
C GLU A 268 -18.81 14.02 12.35
N CYS A 269 -18.36 13.69 13.56
CA CYS A 269 -18.92 14.26 14.79
C CYS A 269 -18.69 15.77 14.87
N MET A 270 -17.48 16.25 14.58
CA MET A 270 -17.14 17.67 14.60
C MET A 270 -17.89 18.45 13.53
N ALA A 271 -17.96 17.92 12.30
CA ALA A 271 -18.68 18.51 11.19
C ALA A 271 -20.19 18.60 11.48
N ARG A 272 -20.78 17.53 12.06
CA ARG A 272 -22.16 17.55 12.54
C ARG A 272 -22.36 18.65 13.57
N TYR A 273 -21.51 18.69 14.61
CA TYR A 273 -21.60 19.70 15.66
C TYR A 273 -21.51 21.12 15.11
N ASN A 274 -20.55 21.40 14.21
CA ASN A 274 -20.38 22.70 13.59
C ASN A 274 -21.59 23.12 12.74
N ARG A 275 -22.21 22.21 11.99
CA ARG A 275 -23.46 22.52 11.25
C ARG A 275 -24.58 22.91 12.21
N THR A 276 -24.74 22.16 13.31
CA THR A 276 -25.78 22.42 14.30
C THR A 276 -25.53 23.72 15.05
N THR A 277 -24.29 24.00 15.48
CA THR A 277 -23.96 25.23 16.21
C THR A 277 -24.07 26.48 15.35
N VAL A 278 -23.66 26.41 14.07
CA VAL A 278 -23.79 27.51 13.10
C VAL A 278 -25.26 27.81 12.77
N GLN A 279 -26.11 26.79 12.63
CA GLN A 279 -27.56 27.00 12.44
C GLN A 279 -28.28 27.52 13.69
N SER A 280 -27.73 27.31 14.89
CA SER A 280 -28.32 27.77 16.15
C SER A 280 -27.89 29.16 16.61
N ARG A 281 -27.13 29.94 15.82
CA ARG A 281 -27.01 31.40 16.05
C ARG A 281 -28.23 32.08 15.44
N PRO A 282 -29.20 32.59 16.22
CA PRO A 282 -30.19 33.49 15.65
C PRO A 282 -29.45 34.73 15.19
N GLU A 283 -29.72 35.20 13.98
CA GLU A 283 -29.40 36.58 13.60
C GLU A 283 -30.07 37.49 14.64
N LEU A 284 -29.29 37.98 15.60
CA LEU A 284 -29.69 39.05 16.49
C LEU A 284 -29.90 40.26 15.59
N TRP A 285 -31.17 40.48 15.27
CA TRP A 285 -31.68 41.61 14.51
C TRP A 285 -31.08 42.90 15.06
N MET A 286 -30.40 43.65 14.19
CA MET A 286 -30.14 45.06 14.41
C MET A 286 -31.48 45.77 14.60
N ILE A 287 -31.74 46.19 15.84
CA ILE A 287 -32.56 47.36 16.15
C ILE A 287 -31.60 48.46 16.55
#